data_AF-A0A955BI96-F1
#
_entry.id   AF-A0A955BI96-F1
#
_cell.length_a   1.000
_cell.length_b   1.000
_cell.length_c   1.000
_cell.angle_alpha   90.00
_cell.angle_beta   90.00
_cell.angle_gamma   90.00
#
_symmetry.space_group_name_H-M   'P 1'
#
loop_
_entity.id
_entity.type
_entity.pdbx_description
1 polymer ?
#
loop_
_entity_poly.entity_id
_entity_poly.type
_entity_poly.pdbx_seq_one_letter_code
_entity_poly.pdbx_strand_id
1 'polypeptide(L)'
;VSMRSHGQTVGDVAGRVLNKRVRLLFLLILFMALTIVLAIFGLVIAQIFTFYPESVLPVWISMPLAIGIGVWCYRRGGKLLWPSIGALATVYACVLIGTYWLPIDLSKMFGLPVTRGTFNVVILWTFILLIYCFIASVLPVWLLLQPRDYVNSHQLVVALVLLAGGLVVAGVMGRANLSEIPAVADASRIPTDAPPIFPFLFITIACGACSGFHCLVSSGTSSKQVAKETDAQYVGYGAMLLEGGLAVMVILA
;
A
#
# COMPACT_ATOMS: atom_id res chain seq x y z
N VAL A 1 -19.05 12.71 1.88
CA VAL A 1 -18.60 14.11 2.14
C VAL A 1 -17.68 14.63 1.05
N SER A 2 -16.45 14.09 0.87
CA SER A 2 -15.49 14.62 -0.12
C SER A 2 -16.02 14.64 -1.56
N MET A 3 -16.77 13.60 -1.98
CA MET A 3 -17.41 13.57 -3.31
C MET A 3 -18.38 14.74 -3.55
N ARG A 4 -19.19 15.11 -2.54
CA ARG A 4 -20.08 16.28 -2.58
C ARG A 4 -19.33 17.62 -2.49
N SER A 5 -18.04 17.57 -2.21
CA SER A 5 -17.13 18.71 -2.04
C SER A 5 -16.04 18.75 -3.11
N HIS A 6 -16.31 18.22 -4.32
CA HIS A 6 -15.38 18.21 -5.46
C HIS A 6 -14.03 17.52 -5.17
N GLY A 7 -14.02 16.49 -4.31
CA GLY A 7 -12.80 15.75 -4.00
C GLY A 7 -11.79 16.53 -3.12
N GLN A 8 -12.23 17.60 -2.45
CA GLN A 8 -11.41 18.35 -1.50
C GLN A 8 -11.08 17.52 -0.25
N THR A 9 -9.94 17.84 0.37
CA THR A 9 -9.51 17.18 1.61
C THR A 9 -10.50 17.42 2.74
N VAL A 10 -10.60 16.49 3.70
CA VAL A 10 -11.44 16.67 4.89
C VAL A 10 -11.10 17.97 5.63
N GLY A 11 -9.81 18.36 5.68
CA GLY A 11 -9.37 19.60 6.31
C GLY A 11 -9.94 20.85 5.64
N ASP A 12 -9.99 20.90 4.31
CA ASP A 12 -10.59 22.03 3.58
C ASP A 12 -12.11 22.10 3.77
N VAL A 13 -12.79 20.96 3.80
CA VAL A 13 -14.24 20.89 4.06
C VAL A 13 -14.55 21.34 5.48
N ALA A 14 -13.82 20.82 6.48
CA ALA A 14 -13.97 21.23 7.88
C ALA A 14 -13.74 22.73 8.08
N GLY A 15 -12.77 23.29 7.37
CA GLY A 15 -12.48 24.72 7.36
C GLY A 15 -13.62 25.61 6.85
N ARG A 16 -14.37 25.14 5.85
CA ARG A 16 -15.53 25.85 5.30
C ARG A 16 -16.75 25.80 6.23
N VAL A 17 -16.94 24.69 6.94
CA VAL A 17 -18.11 24.46 7.81
C VAL A 17 -17.93 25.06 9.20
N LEU A 18 -16.70 25.03 9.75
CA LEU A 18 -16.42 25.45 11.12
C LEU A 18 -15.75 26.83 11.17
N ASN A 19 -14.44 26.90 10.96
CA ASN A 19 -13.69 28.15 10.87
C ASN A 19 -12.27 27.93 10.29
N LYS A 20 -11.57 29.05 10.02
CA LYS A 20 -10.18 29.04 9.50
C LYS A 20 -9.16 28.38 10.44
N ARG A 21 -9.33 28.49 11.76
CA ARG A 21 -8.41 27.89 12.74
C ARG A 21 -8.47 26.36 12.68
N VAL A 22 -9.67 25.80 12.60
CA VAL A 22 -9.89 24.35 12.42
C VAL A 22 -9.25 23.87 11.12
N ARG A 23 -9.40 24.61 10.02
CA ARG A 23 -8.73 24.29 8.75
C ARG A 23 -7.23 24.14 8.92
N LEU A 24 -6.58 25.14 9.54
CA LEU A 24 -5.13 25.17 9.72
C LEU A 24 -4.65 24.00 10.59
N LEU A 25 -5.33 23.74 11.70
CA LEU A 25 -5.00 22.62 12.59
C LEU A 25 -5.14 21.27 11.88
N PHE A 26 -6.22 21.05 11.13
CA PHE A 26 -6.41 19.82 10.36
C PHE A 26 -5.35 19.65 9.27
N LEU A 27 -5.03 20.71 8.52
CA LEU A 27 -4.00 20.65 7.48
C LEU A 27 -2.61 20.41 8.06
N LEU A 28 -2.29 20.99 9.23
CA LEU A 28 -1.02 20.75 9.93
C LEU A 28 -0.91 19.29 10.39
N ILE A 29 -1.97 18.75 11.00
CA ILE A 29 -2.02 17.34 11.42
C ILE A 29 -1.87 16.43 10.20
N LEU A 30 -2.60 16.70 9.12
CA LEU A 30 -2.52 15.92 7.89
C LEU A 30 -1.11 15.97 7.29
N PHE A 31 -0.48 17.15 7.25
CA PHE A 31 0.90 17.31 6.78
C PHE A 31 1.89 16.50 7.61
N MET A 32 1.83 16.60 8.94
CA MET A 32 2.72 15.86 9.84
C MET A 32 2.50 14.34 9.72
N ALA A 33 1.23 13.90 9.69
CA ALA A 33 0.89 12.48 9.55
C ALA A 33 1.38 11.91 8.22
N LEU A 34 1.13 12.59 7.09
CA LEU A 34 1.61 12.14 5.78
C LEU A 34 3.14 12.12 5.70
N THR A 35 3.82 13.06 6.34
CA THR A 35 5.29 13.09 6.38
C THR A 35 5.86 11.88 7.14
N ILE A 36 5.31 11.55 8.31
CA ILE A 36 5.73 10.39 9.10
C ILE A 36 5.48 9.10 8.31
N VAL A 37 4.30 8.96 7.71
CA VAL A 37 3.92 7.78 6.94
C VAL A 37 4.83 7.61 5.73
N LEU A 38 5.12 8.68 5.00
CA LEU A 38 6.04 8.65 3.86
C LEU A 38 7.46 8.27 4.28
N ALA A 39 7.94 8.78 5.42
CA ALA A 39 9.26 8.44 5.94
C ALA A 39 9.37 6.95 6.32
N ILE A 40 8.38 6.43 7.04
CA ILE A 40 8.36 5.02 7.48
C ILE A 40 8.24 4.08 6.27
N PHE A 41 7.29 4.31 5.36
CA PHE A 41 7.14 3.45 4.19
C PHE A 41 8.34 3.55 3.24
N GLY A 42 8.91 4.75 3.07
CA GLY A 42 10.14 4.93 2.30
C GLY A 42 11.30 4.10 2.85
N LEU A 43 11.50 4.13 4.17
CA LEU A 43 12.52 3.33 4.84
C LEU A 43 12.28 1.82 4.68
N VAL A 44 11.05 1.36 4.94
CA VAL A 44 10.69 -0.06 4.85
C VAL A 44 10.89 -0.58 3.43
N ILE A 45 10.45 0.16 2.41
CA ILE A 45 10.65 -0.24 1.00
C ILE A 45 12.15 -0.26 0.64
N ALA A 46 12.92 0.73 1.10
CA ALA A 46 14.37 0.76 0.89
C ALA A 46 15.08 -0.45 1.51
N GLN A 47 14.63 -0.89 2.69
CA GLN A 47 15.12 -2.12 3.32
C GLN A 47 14.71 -3.36 2.50
N ILE A 48 13.45 -3.45 2.06
CA ILE A 48 12.97 -4.56 1.22
C ILE A 48 13.79 -4.68 -0.06
N PHE A 49 14.10 -3.57 -0.75
CA PHE A 49 14.95 -3.59 -1.95
C PHE A 49 16.39 -4.01 -1.68
N THR A 50 16.86 -3.83 -0.44
CA THR A 50 18.20 -4.25 -0.04
C THR A 50 18.22 -5.75 0.31
N PHE A 51 17.16 -6.27 0.93
CA PHE A 51 17.05 -7.70 1.26
C PHE A 51 16.62 -8.57 0.08
N TYR A 52 15.80 -8.02 -0.82
CA TYR A 52 15.26 -8.70 -2.00
C TYR A 52 15.51 -7.88 -3.27
N PRO A 53 16.76 -7.80 -3.76
CA PRO A 53 17.12 -7.04 -4.97
C PRO A 53 16.35 -7.46 -6.22
N GLU A 54 15.90 -8.71 -6.29
CA GLU A 54 15.04 -9.25 -7.35
C GLU A 54 13.67 -8.56 -7.43
N SER A 55 13.19 -7.94 -6.34
CA SER A 55 11.92 -7.21 -6.31
C SER A 55 11.98 -5.82 -6.95
N VAL A 56 13.19 -5.27 -7.13
CA VAL A 56 13.39 -3.92 -7.66
C VAL A 56 12.90 -3.83 -9.11
N LEU A 57 13.32 -4.77 -9.96
CA LEU A 57 12.99 -4.77 -11.39
C LEU A 57 11.47 -4.75 -11.65
N PRO A 58 10.65 -5.69 -11.13
CA PRO A 58 9.21 -5.68 -11.37
C PRO A 58 8.52 -4.41 -10.84
N VAL A 59 8.97 -3.86 -9.69
CA VAL A 59 8.40 -2.62 -9.15
C VAL A 59 8.70 -1.42 -10.05
N TRP A 60 9.93 -1.27 -10.52
CA TRP A 60 10.31 -0.14 -11.37
C TRP A 60 9.74 -0.25 -12.78
N ILE A 61 9.59 -1.45 -13.34
CA ILE A 61 8.94 -1.67 -14.64
C ILE A 61 7.42 -1.45 -14.57
N SER A 62 6.79 -1.67 -13.41
CA SER A 62 5.37 -1.38 -13.24
C SER A 62 5.01 0.10 -13.47
N MET A 63 5.95 1.02 -13.21
CA MET A 63 5.73 2.47 -13.35
C MET A 63 5.58 2.93 -14.82
N PRO A 64 6.53 2.68 -15.74
CA PRO A 64 6.36 3.02 -17.15
C PRO A 64 5.21 2.24 -17.79
N LEU A 65 4.95 0.99 -17.36
CA LEU A 65 3.77 0.25 -17.79
C LEU A 65 2.47 0.97 -17.40
N ALA A 66 2.35 1.40 -16.15
CA ALA A 66 1.20 2.16 -15.66
C ALA A 66 1.01 3.47 -16.45
N ILE A 67 2.10 4.21 -16.71
CA ILE A 67 2.07 5.43 -17.54
C ILE A 67 1.60 5.11 -18.96
N GLY A 68 2.12 4.05 -19.56
CA GLY A 68 1.71 3.59 -20.90
C GLY A 68 0.22 3.25 -20.97
N ILE A 69 -0.30 2.54 -19.97
CA ILE A 69 -1.73 2.21 -19.83
C ILE A 69 -2.55 3.48 -19.63
N GLY A 70 -2.11 4.41 -18.79
CA GLY A 70 -2.79 5.68 -18.54
C GLY A 70 -2.93 6.52 -19.81
N VAL A 71 -1.84 6.67 -20.56
CA VAL A 71 -1.85 7.37 -21.86
C VAL A 71 -2.72 6.64 -22.88
N TRP A 72 -2.64 5.30 -22.95
CA TRP A 72 -3.46 4.50 -23.87
C TRP A 72 -4.95 4.64 -23.57
N CYS A 73 -5.34 4.55 -22.30
CA CYS A 73 -6.72 4.71 -21.86
C CYS A 73 -7.24 6.11 -22.16
N TYR A 74 -6.44 7.15 -21.87
CA TYR A 74 -6.81 8.54 -22.13
C TYR A 74 -6.98 8.83 -23.62
N ARG A 75 -6.09 8.31 -24.49
CA ARG A 75 -6.12 8.57 -25.94
C ARG A 75 -7.14 7.73 -26.71
N ARG A 76 -7.37 6.47 -26.29
CA ARG A 76 -8.22 5.52 -27.04
C ARG A 76 -9.60 5.28 -26.42
N GLY A 77 -9.90 5.90 -25.27
CA GLY A 77 -11.16 5.67 -24.55
C GLY A 77 -11.36 4.21 -24.13
N GLY A 78 -10.27 3.45 -24.02
CA GLY A 78 -10.32 2.01 -23.74
C GLY A 78 -10.64 1.70 -22.28
N LYS A 79 -11.11 0.48 -22.00
CA LYS A 79 -11.31 -0.01 -20.62
C LYS A 79 -9.96 -0.36 -19.98
N LEU A 80 -9.80 -0.07 -18.69
CA LEU A 80 -8.55 -0.32 -17.94
C LEU A 80 -8.23 -1.81 -17.73
N LEU A 81 -9.25 -2.68 -17.73
CA LEU A 81 -9.15 -4.13 -17.48
C LEU A 81 -8.10 -4.83 -18.35
N TRP A 82 -8.28 -4.85 -19.67
CA TRP A 82 -7.43 -5.65 -20.55
C TRP A 82 -5.94 -5.23 -20.54
N PRO A 83 -5.59 -3.93 -20.64
CA PRO A 83 -4.21 -3.50 -20.52
C PRO A 83 -3.60 -3.84 -19.16
N SER A 84 -4.37 -3.75 -18.08
CA SER A 84 -3.87 -4.03 -16.74
C SER A 84 -3.58 -5.51 -16.50
N ILE A 85 -4.37 -6.42 -17.09
CA ILE A 85 -4.09 -7.86 -17.08
C ILE A 85 -2.80 -8.15 -17.86
N GLY A 86 -2.62 -7.50 -19.01
CA GLY A 86 -1.36 -7.59 -19.76
C GLY A 86 -0.17 -7.08 -18.95
N ALA A 87 -0.33 -5.94 -18.27
CA ALA A 87 0.70 -5.38 -17.41
C ALA A 87 1.01 -6.27 -16.20
N LEU A 88 0.00 -6.92 -15.61
CA LEU A 88 0.19 -7.90 -14.54
C LEU A 88 1.03 -9.09 -15.01
N ALA A 89 0.74 -9.64 -16.19
CA ALA A 89 1.54 -10.71 -16.78
C ALA A 89 2.98 -10.26 -17.03
N THR A 90 3.19 -9.05 -17.54
CA THR A 90 4.53 -8.46 -17.72
C THR A 90 5.25 -8.29 -16.39
N VAL A 91 4.57 -7.83 -15.33
CA VAL A 91 5.16 -7.68 -13.99
C VAL A 91 5.61 -9.06 -13.47
N TYR A 92 4.82 -10.11 -13.62
CA TYR A 92 5.24 -11.46 -13.24
C TYR A 92 6.40 -12.01 -14.08
N ALA A 93 6.43 -11.73 -15.39
CA ALA A 93 7.59 -12.05 -16.22
C ALA A 93 8.85 -11.32 -15.72
N CYS A 94 8.70 -10.04 -15.32
CA CYS A 94 9.77 -9.26 -14.71
C CYS A 94 10.22 -9.82 -13.35
N VAL A 95 9.33 -10.40 -12.55
CA VAL A 95 9.72 -11.12 -11.32
C VAL A 95 10.66 -12.27 -11.68
N LEU A 96 10.29 -13.12 -12.66
CA LEU A 96 11.13 -14.24 -13.08
C LEU A 96 12.50 -13.77 -13.60
N ILE A 97 12.51 -12.71 -14.41
CA ILE A 97 13.76 -12.13 -14.93
C ILE A 97 14.61 -11.56 -13.79
N GLY A 98 14.00 -10.84 -12.85
CA GLY A 98 14.68 -10.28 -11.68
C GLY A 98 15.29 -11.35 -10.79
N THR A 99 14.60 -12.47 -10.59
CA THR A 99 15.08 -13.59 -9.77
C THR A 99 16.22 -14.37 -10.43
N TYR A 100 16.14 -14.67 -11.72
CA TYR A 100 17.09 -15.59 -12.37
C TYR A 100 18.21 -14.90 -13.16
N TRP A 101 17.99 -13.70 -13.68
CA TRP A 101 18.89 -13.08 -14.66
C TRP A 101 19.45 -11.73 -14.22
N LEU A 102 18.64 -10.89 -13.58
CA LEU A 102 19.03 -9.50 -13.30
C LEU A 102 18.57 -9.00 -11.92
N PRO A 103 19.16 -9.50 -10.81
CA PRO A 103 18.94 -8.92 -9.50
C PRO A 103 19.63 -7.55 -9.43
N ILE A 104 18.85 -6.48 -9.24
CA ILE A 104 19.37 -5.10 -9.18
C ILE A 104 19.84 -4.82 -7.76
N ASP A 105 21.09 -5.20 -7.48
CA ASP A 105 21.73 -5.00 -6.18
C ASP A 105 22.66 -3.78 -6.21
N LEU A 106 22.18 -2.65 -5.67
CA LEU A 106 22.96 -1.42 -5.57
C LEU A 106 24.19 -1.56 -4.68
N SER A 107 24.18 -2.48 -3.69
CA SER A 107 25.34 -2.71 -2.82
C SER A 107 26.50 -3.28 -3.61
N LYS A 108 26.23 -4.25 -4.49
CA LYS A 108 27.22 -4.85 -5.38
C LYS A 108 27.62 -3.94 -6.52
N MET A 109 26.68 -3.16 -7.06
CA MET A 109 26.92 -2.26 -8.18
C MET A 109 27.81 -1.07 -7.82
N PHE A 110 27.61 -0.49 -6.63
CA PHE A 110 28.32 0.71 -6.18
C PHE A 110 29.34 0.44 -5.05
N GLY A 111 29.49 -0.82 -4.63
CA GLY A 111 30.40 -1.19 -3.52
C GLY A 111 30.02 -0.56 -2.18
N LEU A 112 28.75 -0.16 -2.01
CA LEU A 112 28.29 0.58 -0.84
C LEU A 112 27.90 -0.36 0.31
N PRO A 113 28.18 0.04 1.56
CA PRO A 113 27.74 -0.73 2.72
C PRO A 113 26.20 -0.71 2.84
N VAL A 114 25.64 -1.84 3.24
CA VAL A 114 24.18 -2.05 3.35
C VAL A 114 23.55 -1.15 4.42
N THR A 115 24.11 -1.15 5.63
CA THR A 115 23.52 -0.42 6.78
C THR A 115 24.51 0.48 7.51
N ARG A 116 25.82 0.25 7.36
CA ARG A 116 26.86 0.95 8.15
C ARG A 116 27.47 2.12 7.38
N GLY A 117 27.62 3.28 8.03
CA GLY A 117 28.26 4.47 7.44
C GLY A 117 27.25 5.57 7.07
N THR A 118 27.76 6.80 6.92
CA THR A 118 26.97 8.02 6.63
C THR A 118 26.24 7.95 5.29
N PHE A 119 26.81 7.23 4.31
CA PHE A 119 26.16 6.87 3.05
C PHE A 119 26.05 5.35 2.96
N ASN A 120 24.81 4.84 3.03
CA ASN A 120 24.49 3.42 2.88
C ASN A 120 23.46 3.22 1.76
N VAL A 121 23.28 1.98 1.33
CA VAL A 121 22.35 1.62 0.25
C VAL A 121 20.90 1.95 0.59
N VAL A 122 20.51 1.80 1.86
CA VAL A 122 19.15 2.14 2.34
C VAL A 122 18.87 3.63 2.19
N ILE A 123 19.82 4.50 2.53
CA ILE A 123 19.71 5.96 2.36
C ILE A 123 19.62 6.31 0.88
N LEU A 124 20.44 5.70 0.03
CA LEU A 124 20.39 5.90 -1.42
C LEU A 124 18.99 5.55 -1.97
N TRP A 125 18.46 4.37 -1.62
CA TRP A 125 17.10 3.97 -2.00
C TRP A 125 16.04 4.93 -1.45
N THR A 126 16.19 5.37 -0.19
CA THR A 126 15.26 6.32 0.42
C THR A 126 15.22 7.62 -0.36
N PHE A 127 16.36 8.18 -0.77
CA PHE A 127 16.41 9.38 -1.61
C PHE A 127 15.74 9.15 -2.98
N ILE A 128 16.04 8.03 -3.65
CA ILE A 128 15.44 7.68 -4.94
C ILE A 128 13.90 7.59 -4.81
N LEU A 129 13.40 6.93 -3.76
CA LEU A 129 11.97 6.77 -3.49
C LEU A 129 11.30 8.12 -3.17
N LEU A 130 11.95 9.01 -2.43
CA LEU A 130 11.42 10.35 -2.13
C LEU A 130 11.33 11.22 -3.39
N ILE A 131 12.35 11.18 -4.26
CA ILE A 131 12.32 11.86 -5.57
C ILE A 131 11.17 11.31 -6.42
N TYR A 132 11.00 9.99 -6.45
CA TYR A 132 9.87 9.35 -7.13
C TYR A 132 8.53 9.81 -6.56
N CYS A 133 8.37 9.83 -5.24
CA CYS A 133 7.12 10.25 -4.59
C CYS A 133 6.79 11.71 -4.91
N PHE A 134 7.79 12.59 -4.96
CA PHE A 134 7.62 13.97 -5.40
C PHE A 134 7.08 14.03 -6.83
N ILE A 135 7.73 13.35 -7.79
CA ILE A 135 7.27 13.28 -9.18
C ILE A 135 5.84 12.73 -9.25
N ALA A 136 5.57 11.61 -8.58
CA ALA A 136 4.26 10.97 -8.58
C ALA A 136 3.15 11.87 -8.01
N SER A 137 3.46 12.71 -7.01
CA SER A 137 2.50 13.64 -6.41
C SER A 137 2.10 14.82 -7.31
N VAL A 138 2.96 15.17 -8.26
CA VAL A 138 2.73 16.28 -9.22
C VAL A 138 2.01 15.78 -10.47
N LEU A 139 2.21 14.51 -10.84
CA LEU A 139 1.57 13.91 -12.00
C LEU A 139 0.05 13.77 -11.80
N PRO A 140 -0.74 13.92 -12.88
CA PRO A 140 -2.18 13.78 -12.79
C PRO A 140 -2.57 12.33 -12.46
N VAL A 141 -3.61 12.18 -11.64
CA VAL A 141 -4.07 10.88 -11.10
C VAL A 141 -4.30 9.84 -12.20
N TRP A 142 -4.86 10.23 -13.35
CA TRP A 142 -5.15 9.31 -14.46
C TRP A 142 -3.91 8.77 -15.16
N LEU A 143 -2.77 9.46 -15.05
CA LEU A 143 -1.55 9.12 -15.80
C LEU A 143 -0.75 8.04 -15.10
N LEU A 144 -0.52 8.18 -13.79
CA LEU A 144 0.30 7.24 -13.03
C LEU A 144 -0.50 6.54 -11.94
N LEU A 145 -1.14 7.30 -11.05
CA LEU A 145 -1.71 6.75 -9.81
C LEU A 145 -2.84 5.75 -10.11
N GLN A 146 -3.84 6.11 -10.91
CA GLN A 146 -4.98 5.25 -11.20
C GLN A 146 -4.60 3.97 -11.96
N PRO A 147 -3.82 4.01 -13.07
CA PRO A 147 -3.40 2.78 -13.74
C PRO A 147 -2.51 1.89 -12.87
N ARG A 148 -1.61 2.49 -12.08
CA ARG A 148 -0.72 1.76 -11.17
C ARG A 148 -1.50 1.07 -10.07
N ASP A 149 -2.39 1.80 -9.40
CA ASP A 149 -3.23 1.27 -8.33
C ASP A 149 -4.11 0.14 -8.86
N TYR A 150 -4.58 0.24 -10.11
CA TYR A 150 -5.37 -0.81 -10.75
C TYR A 150 -4.58 -2.10 -11.00
N VAL A 151 -3.37 -2.01 -11.56
CA VAL A 151 -2.46 -3.17 -11.70
C VAL A 151 -2.13 -3.78 -10.34
N ASN A 152 -1.82 -2.94 -9.34
CA ASN A 152 -1.53 -3.40 -7.99
C ASN A 152 -2.74 -4.06 -7.31
N SER A 153 -3.97 -3.60 -7.59
CA SER A 153 -5.19 -4.22 -7.09
C SER A 153 -5.38 -5.64 -7.62
N HIS A 154 -5.04 -5.89 -8.89
CA HIS A 154 -5.05 -7.24 -9.44
C HIS A 154 -4.00 -8.13 -8.77
N GLN A 155 -2.80 -7.60 -8.52
CA GLN A 155 -1.75 -8.32 -7.80
C GLN A 155 -2.18 -8.67 -6.37
N LEU A 156 -2.85 -7.75 -5.68
CA LEU A 156 -3.43 -8.00 -4.35
C LEU A 156 -4.47 -9.13 -4.41
N VAL A 157 -5.37 -9.12 -5.39
CA VAL A 157 -6.38 -10.19 -5.56
C VAL A 157 -5.71 -11.53 -5.83
N VAL A 158 -4.70 -11.59 -6.71
CA VAL A 158 -3.94 -12.83 -6.97
C VAL A 158 -3.27 -13.32 -5.70
N ALA A 159 -2.58 -12.44 -4.96
CA ALA A 159 -1.95 -12.79 -3.69
C ALA A 159 -2.97 -13.33 -2.67
N LEU A 160 -4.15 -12.70 -2.56
CA LEU A 160 -5.21 -13.12 -1.65
C LEU A 160 -5.75 -14.52 -2.00
N VAL A 161 -5.98 -14.77 -3.29
CA VAL A 161 -6.46 -16.08 -3.78
C VAL A 161 -5.42 -17.16 -3.53
N LEU A 162 -4.13 -16.87 -3.77
CA LEU A 162 -3.04 -17.81 -3.52
C LEU A 162 -2.86 -18.09 -2.02
N LEU A 163 -2.96 -17.07 -1.17
CA LEU A 163 -2.90 -17.24 0.29
C LEU A 163 -4.06 -18.07 0.82
N ALA A 164 -5.30 -17.72 0.43
CA ALA A 164 -6.49 -18.47 0.82
C ALA A 164 -6.43 -19.92 0.32
N GLY A 165 -6.06 -20.13 -0.95
CA GLY A 165 -5.89 -21.46 -1.55
C GLY A 165 -4.78 -22.26 -0.85
N GLY A 166 -3.64 -21.63 -0.56
CA GLY A 166 -2.53 -22.22 0.18
C GLY A 166 -2.94 -22.68 1.58
N LEU A 167 -3.72 -21.86 2.30
CA LEU A 167 -4.25 -22.20 3.61
C LEU A 167 -5.23 -23.39 3.55
N VAL A 168 -6.13 -23.42 2.56
CA VAL A 168 -7.06 -24.55 2.36
C VAL A 168 -6.29 -25.84 2.07
N VAL A 169 -5.31 -25.80 1.16
CA VAL A 169 -4.48 -26.97 0.83
C VAL A 169 -3.68 -27.43 2.04
N ALA A 170 -3.04 -26.51 2.77
CA ALA A 170 -2.31 -26.83 3.99
C ALA A 170 -3.22 -27.45 5.06
N GLY A 171 -4.46 -26.96 5.19
CA GLY A 171 -5.48 -27.50 6.08
C GLY A 171 -5.88 -28.93 5.71
N VAL A 172 -6.20 -29.18 4.44
CA VAL A 172 -6.58 -30.52 3.95
C VAL A 172 -5.43 -31.52 4.07
N MET A 173 -4.19 -31.08 3.85
CA MET A 173 -2.99 -31.91 3.99
C MET A 173 -2.56 -32.14 5.45
N GLY A 174 -3.28 -31.58 6.43
CA GLY A 174 -2.93 -31.68 7.85
C GLY A 174 -1.63 -30.98 8.23
N ARG A 175 -1.16 -30.04 7.39
CA ARG A 175 0.06 -29.24 7.62
C ARG A 175 -0.24 -27.87 8.21
N ALA A 176 -1.50 -27.46 8.23
CA ALA A 176 -1.90 -26.24 8.91
C ALA A 176 -2.05 -26.55 10.41
N ASN A 177 -1.09 -26.09 11.21
CA ASN A 177 -1.12 -26.20 12.68
C ASN A 177 -2.13 -25.21 13.31
N LEU A 178 -3.36 -25.21 12.80
CA LEU A 178 -4.44 -24.30 13.23
C LEU A 178 -4.90 -24.59 14.66
N SER A 179 -4.64 -25.79 15.18
CA SER A 179 -4.97 -26.18 16.55
C SER A 179 -4.10 -25.52 17.61
N GLU A 180 -2.92 -25.00 17.24
CA GLU A 180 -2.00 -24.32 18.15
C GLU A 180 -2.22 -22.81 18.22
N ILE A 181 -3.08 -22.25 17.36
CA ILE A 181 -3.44 -20.82 17.38
C ILE A 181 -4.59 -20.66 18.38
N PRO A 182 -4.33 -20.19 19.61
CA PRO A 182 -5.39 -20.09 20.59
C PRO A 182 -6.29 -18.90 20.21
N ALA A 183 -7.61 -19.14 20.15
CA ALA A 183 -8.60 -18.10 19.85
C ALA A 183 -8.61 -16.95 20.89
N VAL A 184 -8.01 -17.20 22.06
CA VAL A 184 -7.81 -16.24 23.14
C VAL A 184 -6.32 -16.27 23.49
N ALA A 185 -5.65 -15.12 23.45
CA ALA A 185 -4.24 -15.02 23.84
C ALA A 185 -4.05 -15.53 25.28
N ASP A 186 -3.22 -16.56 25.45
CA ASP A 186 -2.88 -17.10 26.76
C ASP A 186 -2.00 -16.10 27.50
N ALA A 187 -2.53 -15.51 28.58
CA ALA A 187 -1.82 -14.51 29.39
C ALA A 187 -0.54 -15.06 30.03
N SER A 188 -0.36 -16.39 30.08
CA SER A 188 0.84 -17.04 30.57
C SER A 188 1.97 -17.16 29.54
N ARG A 189 1.70 -16.88 28.26
CA ARG A 189 2.64 -17.03 27.13
C ARG A 189 2.96 -15.71 26.42
N ILE A 190 2.82 -14.58 27.11
CA ILE A 190 3.14 -13.27 26.55
C ILE A 190 4.67 -13.15 26.39
N PRO A 191 5.21 -12.87 25.19
CA PRO A 191 6.63 -12.61 25.00
C PRO A 191 7.10 -11.47 25.91
N THR A 192 8.33 -11.55 26.42
CA THR A 192 8.88 -10.52 27.33
C THR A 192 8.92 -9.12 26.70
N ASP A 193 9.01 -9.06 25.37
CA ASP A 193 9.09 -7.83 24.59
C ASP A 193 7.73 -7.36 24.05
N ALA A 194 6.63 -8.04 24.43
CA ALA A 194 5.31 -7.70 23.95
C ALA A 194 4.81 -6.39 24.58
N PRO A 195 4.31 -5.43 23.79
CA PRO A 195 3.72 -4.21 24.34
C PRO A 195 2.46 -4.55 25.16
N PRO A 196 2.12 -3.75 26.18
CA PRO A 196 0.96 -4.02 27.02
C PRO A 196 -0.33 -4.10 26.19
N ILE A 197 -1.15 -5.13 26.44
CA ILE A 197 -2.36 -5.45 25.66
C ILE A 197 -3.32 -4.26 25.60
N PHE A 198 -3.51 -3.53 26.71
CA PHE A 198 -4.50 -2.47 26.80
C PHE A 198 -4.18 -1.26 25.88
N PRO A 199 -2.98 -0.64 25.94
CA PRO A 199 -2.55 0.34 24.93
C PRO A 199 -2.54 -0.21 23.50
N PHE A 200 -2.06 -1.44 23.30
CA PHE A 200 -1.94 -2.02 21.96
C PHE A 200 -3.32 -2.21 21.30
N LEU A 201 -4.31 -2.64 22.07
CA LEU A 201 -5.69 -2.78 21.62
C LEU A 201 -6.26 -1.45 21.11
N PHE A 202 -6.03 -0.33 21.80
CA PHE A 202 -6.48 0.97 21.32
C PHE A 202 -5.79 1.39 20.03
N ILE A 203 -4.51 1.05 19.85
CA ILE A 203 -3.79 1.30 18.59
C ILE A 203 -4.40 0.46 17.47
N THR A 204 -4.62 -0.85 17.68
CA THR A 204 -5.23 -1.74 16.69
C THR A 204 -6.66 -1.33 16.34
N ILE A 205 -7.49 -0.97 17.32
CA ILE A 205 -8.86 -0.48 17.10
C ILE A 205 -8.85 0.88 16.38
N ALA A 206 -7.95 1.79 16.75
CA ALA A 206 -7.85 3.10 16.11
C ALA A 206 -7.38 2.98 14.65
N CYS A 207 -6.41 2.11 14.36
CA CYS A 207 -5.91 1.88 13.01
C CYS A 207 -6.86 1.03 12.14
N GLY A 208 -7.64 0.12 12.74
CA GLY A 208 -8.54 -0.81 12.05
C GLY A 208 -10.02 -0.39 12.06
N ALA A 209 -10.65 -0.29 13.23
CA ALA A 209 -12.09 -0.08 13.37
C ALA A 209 -12.52 1.40 13.28
N CYS A 210 -11.67 2.33 13.73
CA CYS A 210 -11.94 3.77 13.77
C CYS A 210 -10.97 4.58 12.90
N SER A 211 -10.44 4.00 11.82
CA SER A 211 -9.33 4.58 11.05
C SER A 211 -9.69 5.94 10.42
N GLY A 212 -9.41 7.00 11.17
CA GLY A 212 -9.45 8.37 10.68
C GLY A 212 -8.47 8.58 9.52
N PHE A 213 -7.34 7.84 9.51
CA PHE A 213 -6.33 7.96 8.46
C PHE A 213 -6.83 7.48 7.09
N HIS A 214 -7.50 6.31 7.01
CA HIS A 214 -8.11 5.86 5.76
C HIS A 214 -9.17 6.83 5.26
N CYS A 215 -9.97 7.43 6.15
CA CYS A 215 -10.91 8.49 5.80
C CYS A 215 -10.20 9.76 5.25
N LEU A 216 -9.07 10.15 5.84
CA LEU A 216 -8.28 11.29 5.37
C LEU A 216 -7.67 11.05 3.99
N VAL A 217 -7.06 9.87 3.77
CA VAL A 217 -6.42 9.52 2.49
C VAL A 217 -7.47 9.31 1.39
N SER A 218 -8.52 8.54 1.66
CA SER A 218 -9.62 8.27 0.70
C SER A 218 -10.36 9.55 0.29
N SER A 219 -10.35 10.59 1.13
CA SER A 219 -10.91 11.90 0.78
C SER A 219 -10.15 12.59 -0.36
N GLY A 220 -8.88 12.25 -0.60
CA GLY A 220 -8.05 12.84 -1.65
C GLY A 220 -7.86 11.96 -2.89
N THR A 221 -8.06 10.65 -2.76
CA THR A 221 -7.83 9.65 -3.83
C THR A 221 -9.13 8.96 -4.26
N SER A 222 -9.72 8.11 -3.41
CA SER A 222 -10.91 7.31 -3.71
C SER A 222 -12.09 8.20 -4.11
N SER A 223 -12.30 9.32 -3.43
CA SER A 223 -13.36 10.29 -3.74
C SER A 223 -13.31 10.85 -5.16
N LYS A 224 -12.15 10.84 -5.81
CA LYS A 224 -11.93 11.32 -7.19
C LYS A 224 -12.03 10.21 -8.24
N GLN A 225 -12.01 8.96 -7.81
CA GLN A 225 -12.03 7.78 -8.68
C GLN A 225 -13.39 7.06 -8.68
N VAL A 226 -14.20 7.22 -7.63
CA VAL A 226 -15.56 6.67 -7.55
C VAL A 226 -16.48 7.40 -8.52
N ALA A 227 -17.20 6.64 -9.36
CA ALA A 227 -18.04 7.19 -10.43
C ALA A 227 -19.33 7.86 -9.91
N LYS A 228 -20.00 7.25 -8.93
CA LYS A 228 -21.26 7.74 -8.34
C LYS A 228 -21.23 7.63 -6.83
N GLU A 229 -21.89 8.56 -6.15
CA GLU A 229 -21.91 8.56 -4.67
C GLU A 229 -22.52 7.29 -4.08
N THR A 230 -23.49 6.69 -4.77
CA THR A 230 -24.10 5.40 -4.39
C THR A 230 -23.08 4.27 -4.33
N ASP A 231 -21.99 4.35 -5.09
CA ASP A 231 -20.96 3.33 -5.15
C ASP A 231 -19.98 3.46 -3.96
N ALA A 232 -19.95 4.62 -3.29
CA ALA A 232 -19.01 4.89 -2.20
C ALA A 232 -19.20 3.95 -1.01
N GLN A 233 -20.46 3.58 -0.69
CA GLN A 233 -20.74 2.62 0.37
C GLN A 233 -20.20 1.23 0.02
N TYR A 234 -20.43 0.76 -1.21
CA TYR A 234 -19.95 -0.54 -1.66
C TYR A 234 -18.42 -0.59 -1.68
N VAL A 235 -17.78 0.44 -2.22
CA VAL A 235 -16.30 0.54 -2.28
C VAL A 235 -15.70 0.62 -0.87
N GLY A 236 -16.23 1.48 0.00
CA GLY A 236 -15.72 1.64 1.36
C GLY A 236 -15.92 0.39 2.22
N TYR A 237 -17.12 -0.18 2.22
CA TYR A 237 -17.42 -1.38 2.99
C TYR A 237 -16.65 -2.60 2.48
N GLY A 238 -16.60 -2.79 1.14
CA GLY A 238 -15.84 -3.86 0.53
C GLY A 238 -14.34 -3.77 0.82
N ALA A 239 -13.75 -2.57 0.78
CA ALA A 239 -12.34 -2.36 1.13
C ALA A 239 -12.05 -2.76 2.60
N MET A 240 -12.90 -2.35 3.54
CA MET A 240 -12.73 -2.70 4.97
C MET A 240 -12.87 -4.21 5.21
N LEU A 241 -13.82 -4.88 4.55
CA LEU A 241 -13.96 -6.34 4.64
C LEU A 241 -12.73 -7.07 4.09
N LEU A 242 -12.20 -6.64 2.95
CA LEU A 242 -11.00 -7.25 2.35
C LEU A 242 -9.75 -7.01 3.20
N GLU A 243 -9.62 -5.82 3.81
CA GLU A 243 -8.53 -5.52 4.75
C GLU A 243 -8.61 -6.41 5.99
N GLY A 244 -9.80 -6.56 6.59
CA GLY A 244 -10.01 -7.46 7.72
C GLY A 244 -9.74 -8.93 7.36
N GLY A 245 -10.16 -9.37 6.18
CA GLY A 245 -9.88 -10.72 5.68
C GLY A 245 -8.38 -10.96 5.47
N LEU A 246 -7.66 -10.01 4.90
CA LEU A 246 -6.20 -10.05 4.76
C LEU A 246 -5.52 -10.14 6.13
N ALA A 247 -5.96 -9.34 7.11
CA ALA A 247 -5.40 -9.36 8.46
C ALA A 247 -5.56 -10.75 9.10
N VAL A 248 -6.73 -11.38 8.98
CA VAL A 248 -6.96 -12.75 9.48
C VAL A 248 -6.07 -13.75 8.75
N MET A 249 -5.97 -13.67 7.42
CA MET A 249 -5.11 -14.60 6.65
C MET A 249 -3.64 -14.50 7.02
N VAL A 250 -3.12 -13.28 7.27
CA VAL A 250 -1.72 -13.09 7.68
C VAL A 250 -1.46 -13.64 9.09
N ILE A 251 -2.46 -13.64 9.98
CA ILE A 251 -2.34 -14.27 11.30
C ILE A 251 -2.31 -15.82 11.19
N LEU A 252 -3.04 -16.37 10.22
CA LEU A 252 -3.15 -17.82 10.02
C LEU A 252 -2.04 -18.43 9.16
N ALA A 253 -1.40 -17.65 8.29
CA ALA A 253 -0.37 -18.06 7.35
C ALA A 253 1.04 -18.06 7.98
#